data_AF-A0A7V9RBP6-F1
#
_entry.id   AF-A0A7V9RBP6-F1
#
_cell.length_a   1.000
_cell.length_b   1.000
_cell.length_c   1.000
_cell.angle_alpha   90.00
_cell.angle_beta   90.00
_cell.angle_gamma   90.00
#
_symmetry.space_group_name_H-M   'P 1'
#
loop_
_entity.id
_entity.type
_entity.pdbx_description
1 polymer ?
#
loop_
_entity_poly.entity_id
_entity_poly.type
_entity_poly.pdbx_seq_one_letter_code
_entity_poly.pdbx_strand_id
1 'polypeptide(L)'
;MTSPGSVYRIFRRGSGEVAVLRPVIVALVIVAVALAMIGSIQVSRQHDVLRSGYELSRRSEQVGRLRETQRRLELEHAMLSTPERIRRLATRLGMTSVAPDRIRVVNGSDGVAAIPEPRR
;
A
#
# COMPACT_ATOMS: atom_id res chain seq x y z
N MET A 1 34.13 -88.41 0.53
CA MET A 1 33.23 -87.90 1.60
C MET A 1 33.60 -86.44 1.83
N THR A 2 33.02 -85.51 1.06
CA THR A 2 32.02 -84.51 1.53
C THR A 2 32.50 -83.74 2.77
N SER A 3 32.77 -82.43 2.71
CA SER A 3 31.78 -81.39 2.37
C SER A 3 32.41 -80.03 1.98
N PRO A 4 32.02 -79.41 0.86
CA PRO A 4 32.48 -78.09 0.42
C PRO A 4 31.59 -76.92 0.92
N GLY A 5 30.99 -77.04 2.09
CA GLY A 5 29.97 -76.08 2.59
C GLY A 5 30.47 -74.92 3.45
N SER A 6 31.74 -74.90 3.87
CA SER A 6 32.20 -73.99 4.95
C SER A 6 32.64 -72.60 4.48
N VAL A 7 32.99 -72.44 3.19
CA VAL A 7 33.63 -71.20 2.70
C VAL A 7 32.61 -70.12 2.31
N TYR A 8 31.34 -70.47 2.08
CA TYR A 8 30.32 -69.51 1.63
C TYR A 8 29.70 -68.63 2.72
N ARG A 9 30.05 -68.83 4.00
CA ARG A 9 29.33 -68.18 5.11
C ARG A 9 29.87 -66.81 5.53
N ILE A 10 31.06 -66.42 5.05
CA ILE A 10 31.71 -65.16 5.47
C ILE A 10 31.28 -63.95 4.62
N PHE A 11 30.81 -64.16 3.38
CA PHE A 11 30.37 -63.05 2.51
C PHE A 11 28.91 -62.61 2.71
N ARG A 12 28.13 -63.26 3.60
CA ARG A 12 26.69 -62.97 3.80
C ARG A 12 26.37 -62.16 5.06
N ARG A 13 27.34 -61.46 5.67
CA ARG A 13 27.09 -60.65 6.89
C ARG A 13 26.95 -59.15 6.65
N GLY A 14 27.20 -58.65 5.44
CA GLY A 14 27.09 -57.21 5.12
C GLY A 14 25.73 -56.73 4.61
N SER A 15 24.76 -57.63 4.37
CA SER A 15 23.46 -57.26 3.77
C SER A 15 22.48 -56.58 4.73
N GLY A 16 22.74 -56.61 6.04
CA GLY A 16 21.90 -55.93 7.05
C GLY A 16 22.20 -54.44 7.18
N GLU A 17 23.45 -54.03 6.99
CA GLU A 17 23.91 -52.65 7.17
C GLU A 17 23.40 -51.74 6.04
N VAL A 18 23.42 -52.24 4.80
CA VAL A 18 22.85 -51.54 3.63
C VAL A 18 21.32 -51.39 3.68
N ALA A 19 20.61 -52.24 4.43
CA ALA A 19 19.16 -52.11 4.59
C ALA A 19 18.79 -50.92 5.51
N VAL A 20 19.63 -50.64 6.51
CA VAL A 20 19.43 -49.53 7.46
C VAL A 20 20.04 -48.21 6.93
N LEU A 21 21.09 -48.28 6.10
CA LEU A 21 21.68 -47.10 5.47
C LEU A 21 20.74 -46.44 4.45
N ARG A 22 19.95 -47.21 3.70
CA ARG A 22 19.00 -46.68 2.71
C ARG A 22 18.02 -45.65 3.28
N PRO A 23 17.26 -45.94 4.36
CA PRO A 23 16.34 -44.95 4.93
C PRO A 23 17.09 -43.74 5.52
N VAL A 24 18.29 -43.93 6.07
CA VAL A 24 19.13 -42.83 6.58
C VAL A 24 19.58 -41.90 5.45
N ILE A 25 20.03 -42.45 4.33
CA ILE A 25 20.43 -41.67 3.16
C ILE A 25 19.22 -40.94 2.57
N VAL A 26 18.07 -41.61 2.46
CA VAL A 26 16.83 -40.98 2.00
C VAL A 26 16.41 -39.84 2.93
N ALA A 27 16.46 -40.03 4.24
CA ALA A 27 16.18 -38.98 5.21
C ALA A 27 17.16 -37.80 5.08
N LEU A 28 18.46 -38.07 4.92
CA LEU A 28 19.48 -37.04 4.73
C LEU A 28 19.23 -36.23 3.44
N VAL A 29 18.90 -36.89 2.34
CA VAL A 29 18.58 -36.24 1.06
C VAL A 29 17.32 -35.38 1.21
N ILE A 30 16.27 -35.87 1.88
CA ILE A 30 15.05 -35.10 2.13
C ILE A 30 15.37 -33.84 2.95
N VAL A 31 16.18 -33.97 4.00
CA VAL A 31 16.61 -32.83 4.83
C VAL A 31 17.42 -31.83 4.00
N ALA A 32 18.37 -32.30 3.19
CA ALA A 32 19.17 -31.44 2.33
C ALA A 32 18.30 -30.67 1.31
N VAL A 33 17.33 -31.35 0.69
CA VAL A 33 16.38 -30.73 -0.24
C VAL A 33 15.49 -29.71 0.48
N ALA A 34 15.00 -30.04 1.68
CA ALA A 34 14.20 -29.11 2.48
C ALA A 34 14.99 -27.83 2.84
N LEU A 35 16.25 -27.98 3.26
CA LEU A 35 17.13 -26.85 3.55
C LEU A 35 17.41 -26.00 2.31
N ALA A 36 17.65 -26.63 1.15
CA ALA A 36 17.85 -25.92 -0.11
C ALA A 36 16.60 -25.14 -0.55
N MET A 37 15.40 -25.72 -0.36
CA MET A 37 14.13 -25.06 -0.63
C MET A 37 13.90 -23.87 0.30
N ILE A 38 14.14 -24.02 1.60
CA ILE A 38 14.03 -22.93 2.59
C ILE A 38 15.01 -21.80 2.25
N GLY A 39 16.26 -22.12 1.95
CA GLY A 39 17.27 -21.14 1.53
C GLY A 39 16.86 -20.39 0.27
N SER A 40 16.34 -21.10 -0.74
CA SER A 40 15.87 -20.50 -2.00
C SER A 40 14.68 -19.55 -1.77
N ILE A 41 13.73 -19.91 -0.91
CA ILE A 41 12.60 -19.04 -0.54
C ILE A 41 13.09 -17.78 0.20
N GLN A 42 14.10 -17.92 1.06
CA GLN A 42 14.65 -16.78 1.79
C GLN A 42 15.35 -15.78 0.86
N VAL A 43 16.02 -16.28 -0.19
CA VAL A 43 16.64 -15.46 -1.24
C VAL A 43 15.58 -14.83 -2.16
N SER A 44 14.49 -15.54 -2.47
CA SER A 44 13.41 -14.97 -3.29
C SER A 44 12.68 -13.84 -2.58
N ARG A 45 12.48 -13.95 -1.25
CA ARG A 45 11.86 -12.91 -0.42
C ARG A 45 12.63 -11.59 -0.44
N GLN A 46 13.96 -11.60 -0.62
CA GLN A 46 14.72 -10.35 -0.75
C GLN A 46 14.33 -9.55 -2.00
N HIS A 47 13.99 -10.22 -3.10
CA HIS A 47 13.62 -9.54 -4.35
C HIS A 47 12.21 -8.92 -4.29
N ASP A 48 11.27 -9.56 -3.59
CA ASP A 48 9.90 -9.07 -3.46
C ASP A 48 9.80 -7.81 -2.57
N VAL A 49 10.67 -7.68 -1.57
CA VAL A 49 10.74 -6.49 -0.70
C VAL A 49 11.25 -5.28 -1.46
N LEU A 50 12.20 -5.45 -2.37
CA LEU A 50 12.71 -4.37 -3.24
C LEU A 50 11.64 -3.89 -4.23
N ARG A 51 10.88 -4.81 -4.83
CA ARG A 51 9.81 -4.45 -5.76
C ARG A 51 8.65 -3.74 -5.06
N SER A 52 8.24 -4.25 -3.90
CA SER A 52 7.16 -3.67 -3.08
C SER A 52 7.57 -2.31 -2.50
N GLY A 53 8.83 -2.16 -2.08
CA GLY A 53 9.39 -0.90 -1.60
C GLY A 53 9.43 0.18 -2.70
N TYR A 54 9.78 -0.20 -3.94
CA TYR A 54 9.77 0.72 -5.07
C TYR A 54 8.37 1.22 -5.45
N GLU A 55 7.38 0.34 -5.47
CA GLU A 55 5.99 0.73 -5.71
C GLU A 55 5.46 1.65 -4.61
N LEU A 56 5.78 1.33 -3.34
CA LEU A 56 5.39 2.16 -2.21
C LEU A 56 6.07 3.54 -2.25
N SER A 57 7.35 3.60 -2.59
CA SER A 57 8.11 4.84 -2.73
C SER A 57 7.53 5.72 -3.84
N ARG A 58 7.25 5.16 -5.02
CA ARG A 58 6.62 5.90 -6.13
C ARG A 58 5.23 6.44 -5.79
N ARG A 59 4.38 5.63 -5.16
CA ARG A 59 3.04 6.09 -4.75
C ARG A 59 3.13 7.15 -3.65
N SER A 60 4.07 7.03 -2.72
CA SER A 60 4.29 8.02 -1.66
C SER A 60 4.79 9.36 -2.22
N GLU A 61 5.65 9.32 -3.23
CA GLU A 61 6.13 10.52 -3.92
C GLU A 61 4.99 11.23 -4.67
N GLN A 62 4.09 10.48 -5.32
CA GLN A 62 2.91 11.03 -5.98
C GLN A 62 1.98 11.71 -4.97
N VAL A 63 1.70 11.07 -3.83
CA VAL A 63 0.88 11.64 -2.75
C VAL A 63 1.54 12.91 -2.18
N GLY A 64 2.87 12.93 -2.02
CA GLY A 64 3.61 14.11 -1.58
C GLY A 64 3.40 15.29 -2.54
N ARG A 65 3.58 15.07 -3.84
CA ARG A 65 3.38 16.13 -4.87
C ARG A 65 1.94 16.65 -4.90
N LEU A 66 0.96 15.76 -4.78
CA LEU A 66 -0.46 16.12 -4.74
C LEU A 66 -0.79 16.98 -3.52
N ARG A 67 -0.28 16.63 -2.33
CA ARG A 67 -0.48 17.41 -1.10
C ARG A 67 0.15 18.80 -1.18
N GLU A 68 1.35 18.90 -1.74
CA GLU A 68 2.03 20.18 -1.94
C GLU A 68 1.21 21.10 -2.88
N THR A 69 0.66 20.51 -3.96
CA THR A 69 -0.17 21.22 -4.92
C THR A 69 -1.48 21.68 -4.29
N GLN A 70 -2.15 20.82 -3.53
CA GLN A 70 -3.37 21.17 -2.80
C GLN A 70 -3.10 22.33 -1.83
N ARG A 71 -2.02 22.25 -1.05
CA ARG A 71 -1.68 23.29 -0.08
C ARG A 71 -1.40 24.63 -0.75
N ARG A 72 -0.73 24.63 -1.90
CA ARG A 72 -0.51 25.82 -2.71
C ARG A 72 -1.83 26.40 -3.23
N LEU A 73 -2.71 25.56 -3.77
CA LEU A 73 -4.03 25.99 -4.27
C LEU A 73 -4.91 26.55 -3.16
N GLU A 74 -4.88 25.96 -1.96
CA GLU A 74 -5.61 26.49 -0.80
C GLU A 74 -5.10 27.87 -0.38
N LEU A 75 -3.77 28.08 -0.39
CA LEU A 75 -3.18 29.39 -0.12
C LEU A 75 -3.54 30.43 -1.19
N GLU A 76 -3.48 30.04 -2.47
CA GLU A 76 -3.88 30.91 -3.59
C GLU A 76 -5.37 31.25 -3.50
N HIS A 77 -6.21 30.28 -3.19
CA HIS A 77 -7.63 30.49 -2.99
C HIS A 77 -7.89 31.44 -1.81
N ALA A 78 -7.25 31.23 -0.66
CA ALA A 78 -7.35 32.10 0.51
C ALA A 78 -6.89 33.54 0.21
N MET A 79 -5.87 33.70 -0.64
CA MET A 79 -5.35 34.98 -1.10
C MET A 79 -6.30 35.67 -2.12
N LEU A 80 -6.98 34.88 -2.95
CA LEU A 80 -7.97 35.40 -3.90
C LEU A 80 -9.29 35.74 -3.22
N SER A 81 -9.69 34.96 -2.21
CA SER A 81 -10.89 35.15 -1.41
C SER A 81 -10.71 36.16 -0.28
N THR A 82 -9.53 36.78 -0.14
CA THR A 82 -9.29 37.72 0.94
C THR A 82 -10.26 38.90 0.80
N PRO A 83 -11.06 39.21 1.85
CA PRO A 83 -12.09 40.23 1.78
C PRO A 83 -11.56 41.59 1.34
N GLU A 84 -10.31 41.93 1.66
CA GLU A 84 -9.70 43.21 1.26
C GLU A 84 -9.31 43.31 -0.20
N ARG A 85 -9.08 42.18 -0.88
CA ARG A 85 -8.90 42.19 -2.34
C ARG A 85 -10.24 42.38 -3.03
N ILE A 86 -11.29 41.69 -2.54
CA ILE A 86 -12.66 41.84 -3.04
C ILE A 86 -13.13 43.28 -2.83
N ARG A 87 -12.90 43.86 -1.65
CA ARG A 87 -13.27 45.24 -1.30
C ARG A 87 -12.57 46.25 -2.20
N ARG A 88 -11.25 46.12 -2.41
CA ARG A 88 -10.49 46.96 -3.36
C ARG A 88 -10.95 46.81 -4.80
N LEU A 89 -11.30 45.60 -5.24
CA LEU A 89 -11.83 45.37 -6.59
C LEU A 89 -13.21 46.01 -6.75
N ALA A 90 -14.10 45.82 -5.77
CA ALA A 90 -15.43 46.41 -5.73
C ALA A 90 -15.35 47.95 -5.78
N THR A 91 -14.47 48.57 -4.99
CA THR A 91 -14.27 50.03 -5.03
C THR A 91 -13.77 50.51 -6.40
N ARG A 92 -12.87 49.77 -7.05
CA ARG A 92 -12.44 50.11 -8.43
C ARG A 92 -13.55 49.98 -9.46
N LEU A 93 -14.51 49.08 -9.24
CA LEU A 93 -15.71 48.92 -10.07
C LEU A 93 -16.80 49.95 -9.73
N GLY A 94 -16.51 50.93 -8.87
CA GLY A 94 -17.47 51.96 -8.45
C GLY A 94 -18.48 51.48 -7.41
N MET A 95 -18.33 50.28 -6.88
CA MET A 95 -19.17 49.79 -5.78
C MET A 95 -18.72 50.44 -4.46
N THR A 96 -19.66 51.05 -3.76
CA THR A 96 -19.44 51.66 -2.45
C THR A 96 -19.84 50.71 -1.35
N SER A 97 -19.15 50.75 -0.20
CA SER A 97 -19.54 49.96 0.95
C SER A 97 -20.89 50.44 1.45
N VAL A 98 -21.86 49.53 1.55
CA VAL A 98 -23.18 49.83 2.11
C VAL A 98 -23.01 50.14 3.60
N ALA A 99 -23.68 51.19 4.08
CA ALA A 99 -23.64 51.59 5.47
C ALA A 99 -24.37 50.53 6.35
N PRO A 100 -23.91 50.29 7.60
CA PRO A 100 -24.39 49.17 8.42
C PRO A 100 -25.90 49.19 8.69
N ASP A 101 -26.47 50.39 8.74
CA ASP A 101 -27.91 50.69 8.91
C ASP A 101 -28.78 50.19 7.76
N ARG A 102 -28.19 49.89 6.59
CA ARG A 102 -28.91 49.36 5.42
C ARG A 102 -28.78 47.85 5.25
N ILE A 103 -28.08 47.18 6.14
CA ILE A 103 -27.92 45.72 6.12
C ILE A 103 -29.06 45.10 6.96
N ARG A 104 -30.02 44.46 6.30
CA ARG A 104 -31.01 43.62 6.99
C ARG A 104 -30.53 42.17 7.01
N VAL A 105 -30.36 41.62 8.22
CA VAL A 105 -30.10 40.19 8.40
C VAL A 105 -31.44 39.46 8.23
N VAL A 106 -31.57 38.68 7.17
CA VAL A 106 -32.74 37.84 6.95
C VAL A 106 -32.45 36.49 7.60
N ASN A 107 -33.24 36.11 8.61
CA ASN A 107 -33.19 34.77 9.16
C ASN A 107 -33.74 33.81 8.10
N GLY A 108 -33.05 32.69 7.85
CA GLY A 108 -33.38 31.74 6.77
C GLY A 108 -34.78 31.12 6.84
N SER A 109 -35.54 31.36 7.90
CA SER A 109 -36.94 30.98 8.06
C SER A 109 -37.94 31.90 7.34
N ASP A 110 -37.55 33.13 7.02
CA ASP A 110 -38.49 34.19 6.61
C ASP A 110 -38.48 34.42 5.08
N GLY A 111 -37.54 33.80 4.35
CA GLY A 111 -37.25 34.09 2.94
C GLY A 111 -37.75 33.08 1.90
N VAL A 112 -38.41 31.98 2.30
CA VAL A 112 -38.89 30.93 1.38
C VAL A 112 -40.41 30.95 1.18
N ALA A 113 -41.14 31.83 1.87
CA ALA A 113 -42.61 31.80 1.92
C ALA A 113 -43.35 32.56 0.79
N ALA A 114 -42.67 33.13 -0.21
CA ALA A 114 -43.37 33.94 -1.23
C ALA A 114 -42.68 33.91 -2.60
N ILE A 115 -42.54 32.73 -3.21
CA ILE A 115 -42.52 32.63 -4.67
C ILE A 115 -43.94 32.22 -5.08
N PRO A 116 -44.81 33.16 -5.50
CA PRO A 116 -46.12 32.79 -6.02
C PRO A 116 -45.93 31.95 -7.29
N GLU A 117 -46.44 30.72 -7.28
CA GLU A 117 -46.50 29.87 -8.46
C GLU A 117 -47.22 30.60 -9.61
N PRO A 118 -46.70 30.53 -10.84
CA PRO A 118 -47.42 31.05 -12.00
C PRO A 118 -48.66 30.20 -12.23
N ARG A 119 -49.86 30.79 -12.02
CA ARG A 119 -51.12 30.18 -12.48
C ARG A 119 -51.06 30.02 -14.00
N ARG A 120 -51.23 28.77 -14.45
CA ARG A 120 -51.49 28.42 -15.84
C ARG A 120 -52.84 28.94 -16.30
#